data_AF-A0A2H6EE95-F1
#
_entry.id   AF-A0A2H6EE95-F1
#
_cell.length_a   1.000
_cell.length_b   1.000
_cell.length_c   1.000
_cell.angle_alpha   90.00
_cell.angle_beta   90.00
_cell.angle_gamma   90.00
#
_symmetry.space_group_name_H-M   'P 1'
#
loop_
_entity.id
_entity.type
_entity.pdbx_description
1 polymer ?
#
loop_
_entity_poly.entity_id
_entity_poly.type
_entity_poly.pdbx_seq_one_letter_code
_entity_poly.pdbx_strand_id
1 'polypeptide(L)'
;MIIQNISIKLYFYKRYYKILSILLYSTFFIIALVQPVNAQTLKYPDDDGRHEDADFEAWSLFTHIETDDGLQFGVAIFFFTGKIIGIKASGLYAVVADVQKKEYQDFSKIQLPLFSSTTHTVGRLMENYSDNVLERNPIGGPYNVKIEMDDFSISLKYNPLKKPVDIGQLAVSDEGFNRVYAIPRGKVSAQMLYAGKEYQLDGIGIFQHQWGDKPEQDALSDIFALHFNDTTDVLIYHSGTFPEINTMLLSDSNGEYRILHKFTANADTILSVELSNDKFKLDWQFRSPENQFEIKISPSFKGQEIEMLGLSYWLSRCKVVMKKRSGETTGGIGYVYIGFDKP
;
A
#
# COMPACT_ATOMS: atom_id res chain seq x y z
N MET A 1 9.78 -27.07 -84.77
CA MET A 1 10.88 -26.51 -83.96
C MET A 1 10.36 -25.28 -83.22
N ILE A 2 9.59 -25.48 -82.15
CA ILE A 2 9.11 -24.43 -81.24
C ILE A 2 8.95 -25.10 -79.88
N ILE A 3 9.50 -24.47 -78.84
CA ILE A 3 9.04 -24.32 -77.45
C ILE A 3 10.31 -24.10 -76.60
N GLN A 4 10.61 -22.83 -76.37
CA GLN A 4 11.58 -22.38 -75.37
C GLN A 4 10.83 -21.48 -74.37
N ASN A 5 11.18 -21.64 -73.10
CA ASN A 5 11.04 -20.67 -72.02
C ASN A 5 9.65 -20.42 -71.40
N ILE A 6 9.14 -21.44 -70.70
CA ILE A 6 8.27 -21.25 -69.53
C ILE A 6 8.84 -22.10 -68.37
N SER A 7 9.90 -21.63 -67.71
CA SER A 7 10.34 -22.25 -66.43
C SER A 7 11.08 -21.34 -65.45
N ILE A 8 11.24 -20.04 -65.75
CA ILE A 8 12.01 -19.15 -64.86
C ILE A 8 11.11 -18.29 -63.94
N LYS A 9 9.81 -18.16 -64.22
CA LYS A 9 8.92 -17.26 -63.45
C LYS A 9 8.30 -17.84 -62.17
N LEU A 10 8.35 -19.16 -61.95
CA LEU A 10 7.72 -19.79 -60.77
C LEU A 10 8.67 -19.98 -59.57
N TYR A 11 9.98 -19.83 -59.76
CA TYR A 11 10.94 -20.00 -58.66
C TYR A 11 11.15 -18.73 -57.82
N PHE A 12 10.86 -17.54 -58.38
CA PHE A 12 11.00 -16.27 -57.66
C PHE A 12 9.83 -15.97 -56.70
N TYR A 13 8.63 -16.46 -57.00
CA TYR A 13 7.45 -16.18 -56.17
C TYR A 13 7.43 -17.00 -54.87
N LYS A 14 7.94 -18.24 -54.87
CA LYS A 14 7.92 -19.11 -53.66
C LYS A 14 8.92 -18.67 -52.57
N ARG A 15 9.99 -17.96 -52.93
CA ARG A 15 11.02 -17.49 -51.97
C ARG A 15 10.61 -16.19 -51.28
N TYR A 16 9.81 -15.35 -51.94
CA TYR A 16 9.32 -14.10 -51.36
C TYR A 16 8.26 -14.33 -50.26
N TYR A 17 7.36 -15.31 -50.43
CA TYR A 17 6.36 -15.64 -49.40
C TYR A 17 6.94 -16.33 -48.16
N LYS A 18 8.05 -17.08 -48.29
CA LYS A 18 8.75 -17.64 -47.13
C LYS A 18 9.49 -16.58 -46.31
N ILE A 19 10.05 -15.55 -46.95
CA ILE A 19 10.76 -14.47 -46.25
C ILE A 19 9.77 -13.49 -45.59
N LEU A 20 8.63 -13.19 -46.22
CA LEU A 20 7.58 -12.37 -45.60
C LEU A 20 6.91 -13.08 -44.41
N SER A 21 6.72 -14.40 -44.48
CA SER A 21 6.16 -15.20 -43.38
C SER A 21 7.11 -15.32 -42.18
N ILE A 22 8.42 -15.31 -42.39
CA ILE A 22 9.42 -15.37 -41.31
C ILE A 22 9.57 -14.00 -40.64
N LEU A 23 9.48 -12.89 -41.41
CA LEU A 23 9.49 -11.54 -40.83
C LEU A 23 8.22 -11.20 -40.03
N LEU A 24 7.05 -11.71 -40.44
CA LEU A 24 5.81 -11.53 -39.66
C LEU A 24 5.80 -12.38 -38.37
N TYR A 25 6.41 -13.57 -38.37
CA TYR A 25 6.57 -14.35 -37.15
C TYR A 25 7.65 -13.79 -36.22
N SER A 26 8.73 -13.19 -36.74
CA SER A 26 9.77 -12.56 -35.90
C SER A 26 9.31 -11.24 -35.29
N THR A 27 8.44 -10.48 -35.96
CA THR A 27 7.83 -9.27 -35.35
C THR A 27 6.74 -9.62 -34.32
N PHE A 28 6.01 -10.72 -34.49
CA PHE A 28 5.09 -11.20 -33.44
C PHE A 28 5.82 -11.79 -32.22
N PHE A 29 7.02 -12.36 -32.39
CA PHE A 29 7.83 -12.86 -31.28
C PHE A 29 8.59 -11.78 -30.51
N ILE A 30 8.92 -10.65 -31.16
CA ILE A 30 9.58 -9.51 -30.48
C ILE A 30 8.56 -8.66 -29.71
N ILE A 31 7.29 -8.62 -30.12
CA ILE A 31 6.23 -7.95 -29.36
C ILE A 31 5.78 -8.78 -28.13
N ALA A 32 6.08 -10.08 -28.09
CA ALA A 32 5.80 -10.95 -26.94
C ALA A 32 6.90 -10.95 -25.86
N LEU A 33 8.04 -10.27 -26.08
CA LEU A 33 9.20 -10.26 -25.17
C LEU A 33 9.55 -8.87 -24.60
N VAL A 34 8.60 -7.94 -24.64
CA VAL A 34 8.58 -6.79 -23.72
C VAL A 34 7.46 -7.02 -22.71
N GLN A 35 7.47 -8.18 -22.05
CA GLN A 35 7.03 -8.16 -20.67
C GLN A 35 8.13 -7.44 -19.89
N PRO A 36 7.81 -6.45 -19.05
CA PRO A 36 8.83 -5.89 -18.18
C PRO A 36 9.49 -7.05 -17.45
N VAL A 37 10.83 -7.13 -17.56
CA VAL A 37 11.70 -8.20 -17.02
C VAL A 37 11.60 -8.33 -15.49
N ASN A 38 10.70 -7.59 -14.84
CA ASN A 38 10.45 -7.55 -13.40
C ASN A 38 9.02 -7.94 -12.95
N ALA A 39 8.18 -8.52 -13.82
CA ALA A 39 6.87 -9.01 -13.39
C ALA A 39 6.96 -10.37 -12.67
N GLN A 40 7.66 -10.44 -11.52
CA GLN A 40 7.56 -11.61 -10.65
C GLN A 40 6.14 -11.69 -10.11
N THR A 41 5.33 -12.60 -10.62
CA THR A 41 3.98 -12.85 -10.11
C THR A 41 4.04 -13.19 -8.63
N LEU A 42 3.18 -12.58 -7.82
CA LEU A 42 3.08 -12.87 -6.40
C LEU A 42 2.79 -14.37 -6.16
N LYS A 43 3.52 -14.96 -5.24
CA LYS A 43 3.42 -16.38 -4.85
C LYS A 43 2.90 -16.45 -3.42
N TYR A 44 1.62 -16.78 -3.28
CA TYR A 44 1.04 -17.02 -1.96
C TYR A 44 1.20 -18.49 -1.55
N PRO A 45 1.49 -18.79 -0.26
CA PRO A 45 1.61 -17.87 0.87
C PRO A 45 3.01 -17.26 1.06
N ASP A 46 3.98 -17.60 0.21
CA ASP A 46 5.38 -17.21 0.39
C ASP A 46 5.55 -15.69 0.51
N ASP A 47 4.95 -14.94 -0.41
CA ASP A 47 5.01 -13.47 -0.46
C ASP A 47 4.07 -12.80 0.56
N ASP A 48 3.26 -13.55 1.33
CA ASP A 48 2.67 -12.99 2.56
C ASP A 48 3.72 -12.89 3.68
N GLY A 49 4.71 -13.80 3.66
CA GLY A 49 5.74 -13.91 4.68
C GLY A 49 6.90 -12.94 4.49
N ARG A 50 7.86 -13.04 5.39
CA ARG A 50 9.05 -12.18 5.43
C ARG A 50 10.03 -12.46 4.30
N HIS A 51 10.62 -11.39 3.78
CA HIS A 51 11.64 -11.41 2.73
C HIS A 51 13.00 -11.10 3.34
N GLU A 52 13.80 -12.14 3.66
CA GLU A 52 15.04 -11.96 4.42
C GLU A 52 16.08 -11.05 3.76
N ASP A 53 16.11 -11.04 2.43
CA ASP A 53 17.02 -10.24 1.62
C ASP A 53 16.55 -8.79 1.44
N ALA A 54 15.36 -8.43 1.95
CA ALA A 54 14.87 -7.06 1.90
C ALA A 54 15.57 -6.17 2.96
N ASP A 55 15.96 -4.97 2.53
CA ASP A 55 16.56 -3.94 3.39
C ASP A 55 15.51 -3.17 4.20
N PHE A 56 14.28 -3.15 3.69
CA PHE A 56 13.08 -2.66 4.37
C PHE A 56 11.90 -3.57 4.05
N GLU A 57 11.07 -3.84 5.05
CA GLU A 57 9.81 -4.55 4.90
C GLU A 57 8.79 -4.06 5.90
N ALA A 58 7.54 -3.89 5.47
CA ALA A 58 6.44 -3.43 6.31
C ALA A 58 5.12 -4.09 5.94
N TRP A 59 4.40 -4.55 6.97
CA TRP A 59 2.99 -4.91 6.92
C TRP A 59 2.19 -3.82 7.63
N SER A 60 1.31 -3.17 6.89
CA SER A 60 0.55 -2.01 7.34
C SER A 60 -0.94 -2.31 7.29
N LEU A 61 -1.66 -1.95 8.35
CA LEU A 61 -3.11 -2.07 8.44
C LEU A 61 -3.71 -0.72 8.83
N PHE A 62 -4.64 -0.22 8.00
CA PHE A 62 -5.38 1.02 8.25
C PHE A 62 -6.84 0.67 8.50
N THR A 63 -7.34 0.84 9.72
CA THR A 63 -8.67 0.36 10.11
C THR A 63 -9.58 1.46 10.62
N HIS A 64 -10.86 1.32 10.31
CA HIS A 64 -11.94 2.08 10.92
C HIS A 64 -12.85 1.08 11.61
N ILE A 65 -12.89 1.13 12.93
CA ILE A 65 -13.57 0.16 13.77
C ILE A 65 -14.46 0.88 14.78
N GLU A 66 -15.60 0.29 15.11
CA GLU A 66 -16.57 0.88 16.01
C GLU A 66 -17.20 -0.16 16.92
N THR A 67 -17.68 0.30 18.07
CA THR A 67 -18.45 -0.49 19.01
C THR A 67 -19.93 -0.54 18.60
N ASP A 68 -20.68 -1.49 19.14
CA ASP A 68 -22.13 -1.58 18.93
C ASP A 68 -22.91 -0.34 19.41
N ASP A 69 -22.38 0.40 20.39
CA ASP A 69 -22.96 1.66 20.89
C ASP A 69 -22.47 2.91 20.12
N GLY A 70 -21.69 2.72 19.05
CA GLY A 70 -21.32 3.77 18.10
C GLY A 70 -20.08 4.58 18.44
N LEU A 71 -19.25 4.12 19.39
CA LEU A 71 -17.91 4.68 19.59
C LEU A 71 -17.01 4.26 18.43
N GLN A 72 -16.47 5.25 17.74
CA GLN A 72 -15.64 5.06 16.56
C GLN A 72 -14.17 5.31 16.89
N PHE A 73 -13.35 4.35 16.49
CA PHE A 73 -11.91 4.42 16.53
C PHE A 73 -11.34 4.25 15.14
N GLY A 74 -10.20 4.87 14.94
CA GLY A 74 -9.30 4.47 13.89
C GLY A 74 -8.09 3.78 14.50
N VAL A 75 -7.61 2.67 13.94
CA VAL A 75 -6.34 2.06 14.34
C VAL A 75 -5.46 1.83 13.12
N ALA A 76 -4.28 2.46 13.10
CA ALA A 76 -3.23 2.22 12.12
C ALA A 76 -2.12 1.38 12.78
N ILE A 77 -1.73 0.26 12.15
CA ILE A 77 -0.74 -0.68 12.69
C ILE A 77 0.34 -0.91 11.63
N PHE A 78 1.60 -0.90 12.06
CA PHE A 78 2.77 -1.13 11.24
C PHE A 78 3.68 -2.14 11.92
N PHE A 79 3.77 -3.35 11.37
CA PHE A 79 4.87 -4.27 11.65
C PHE A 79 5.94 -4.03 10.61
N PHE A 80 7.19 -3.81 11.01
CA PHE A 80 8.25 -3.55 10.05
C PHE A 80 9.57 -4.19 10.43
N THR A 81 10.43 -4.33 9.44
CA THR A 81 11.84 -4.65 9.59
C THR A 81 12.67 -3.69 8.74
N GLY A 82 13.86 -3.35 9.21
CA GLY A 82 14.77 -2.51 8.45
C GLY A 82 16.09 -2.31 9.17
N LYS A 83 17.03 -1.60 8.54
CA LYS A 83 18.33 -1.30 9.14
C LYS A 83 18.34 0.05 9.87
N ILE A 84 18.58 0.02 11.18
CA ILE A 84 18.84 1.19 12.03
C ILE A 84 20.35 1.24 12.32
N ILE A 85 21.04 2.28 11.84
CA ILE A 85 22.50 2.45 12.00
C ILE A 85 23.26 1.17 11.56
N GLY A 86 22.81 0.54 10.46
CA GLY A 86 23.39 -0.69 9.92
C GLY A 86 22.99 -1.99 10.62
N ILE A 87 22.22 -1.93 11.71
CA ILE A 87 21.74 -3.10 12.45
C ILE A 87 20.30 -3.41 12.03
N LYS A 88 20.02 -4.66 11.60
CA LYS A 88 18.64 -5.10 11.31
C LYS A 88 17.83 -5.01 12.60
N ALA A 89 16.72 -4.30 12.57
CA ALA A 89 15.78 -4.13 13.65
C ALA A 89 14.38 -4.51 13.15
N SER A 90 13.57 -5.00 14.06
CA SER A 90 12.14 -5.18 13.85
C SER A 90 11.41 -4.20 14.74
N GLY A 91 10.27 -3.70 14.29
CA GLY A 91 9.50 -2.74 15.07
C GLY A 91 8.02 -2.91 14.84
N LEU A 92 7.28 -2.41 15.83
CA LEU A 92 5.85 -2.30 15.81
C LEU A 92 5.49 -0.86 16.15
N TYR A 93 4.60 -0.27 15.36
CA TYR A 93 3.99 1.02 15.62
C TYR A 93 2.47 0.87 15.51
N ALA A 94 1.74 1.42 16.48
CA ALA A 94 0.28 1.45 16.48
C ALA A 94 -0.19 2.84 16.84
N VAL A 95 -1.17 3.37 16.11
CA VAL A 95 -1.77 4.68 16.37
C VAL A 95 -3.27 4.54 16.49
N VAL A 96 -3.80 4.92 17.63
CA VAL A 96 -5.24 4.95 17.91
C VAL A 96 -5.75 6.37 17.72
N ALA A 97 -6.77 6.54 16.90
CA ALA A 97 -7.51 7.78 16.70
C ALA A 97 -8.88 7.67 17.38
N ASP A 98 -9.03 8.32 18.54
CA ASP A 98 -10.31 8.38 19.27
C ASP A 98 -11.17 9.49 18.63
N VAL A 99 -12.18 9.11 17.86
CA VAL A 99 -13.00 10.07 17.08
C VAL A 99 -13.87 10.93 18.00
N GLN A 100 -14.23 10.42 19.18
CA GLN A 100 -15.08 11.14 20.12
C GLN A 100 -14.29 12.26 20.79
N LYS A 101 -13.07 11.94 21.23
CA LYS A 101 -12.16 12.92 21.84
C LYS A 101 -11.44 13.79 20.82
N LYS A 102 -11.36 13.35 19.57
CA LYS A 102 -10.57 13.98 18.48
C LYS A 102 -9.09 14.03 18.83
N GLU A 103 -8.60 12.95 19.40
CA GLU A 103 -7.23 12.79 19.88
C GLU A 103 -6.60 11.55 19.24
N TYR A 104 -5.28 11.55 19.19
CA TYR A 104 -4.49 10.41 18.79
C TYR A 104 -3.60 9.99 19.95
N GLN A 105 -3.29 8.70 20.00
CA GLN A 105 -2.26 8.16 20.87
C GLN A 105 -1.47 7.10 20.10
N ASP A 106 -0.16 7.21 20.14
CA ASP A 106 0.75 6.27 19.52
C ASP A 106 1.40 5.35 20.55
N PHE A 107 1.74 4.16 20.08
CA PHE A 107 2.37 3.11 20.85
C PHE A 107 3.42 2.44 19.96
N SER A 108 4.61 2.21 20.49
CA SER A 108 5.69 1.61 19.70
C SER A 108 6.57 0.69 20.51
N LYS A 109 7.14 -0.31 19.82
CA LYS A 109 8.13 -1.22 20.38
C LYS A 109 9.17 -1.55 19.32
N ILE A 110 10.43 -1.24 19.61
CA ILE A 110 11.57 -1.56 18.73
C ILE A 110 12.33 -2.74 19.32
N GLN A 111 12.69 -3.67 18.45
CA GLN A 111 13.34 -4.93 18.77
C GLN A 111 14.67 -5.02 18.04
N LEU A 112 15.75 -4.98 18.82
CA LEU A 112 17.10 -5.20 18.35
C LEU A 112 17.47 -6.68 18.58
N PRO A 113 18.16 -7.35 17.63
CA PRO A 113 18.47 -8.78 17.71
C PRO A 113 19.22 -9.20 18.99
N LEU A 114 20.01 -8.30 19.58
CA LEU A 114 20.78 -8.58 20.80
C LEU A 114 19.94 -8.61 22.08
N PHE A 115 18.73 -8.05 22.06
CA PHE A 115 17.93 -7.80 23.26
C PHE A 115 16.48 -8.31 23.16
N SER A 116 16.13 -9.00 22.07
CA SER A 116 14.76 -9.45 21.82
C SER A 116 14.72 -10.76 21.04
N SER A 117 13.66 -11.55 21.26
CA SER A 117 13.36 -12.71 20.46
C SER A 117 12.39 -12.32 19.34
N THR A 118 12.94 -12.09 18.15
CA THR A 118 12.15 -12.05 16.92
C THR A 118 12.20 -13.44 16.27
N THR A 119 11.06 -14.02 15.97
CA THR A 119 10.98 -15.28 15.21
C THR A 119 10.01 -15.13 14.07
N HIS A 120 10.31 -15.78 12.94
CA HIS A 120 9.44 -15.82 11.79
C HIS A 120 9.39 -17.23 11.19
N THR A 121 8.39 -17.50 10.36
CA THR A 121 8.33 -18.74 9.58
C THR A 121 8.51 -18.44 8.10
N VAL A 122 9.56 -18.97 7.50
CA VAL A 122 9.81 -18.84 6.05
C VAL A 122 8.63 -19.42 5.25
N GLY A 123 8.21 -18.70 4.22
CA GLY A 123 7.12 -19.13 3.32
C GLY A 123 5.71 -18.98 3.89
N ARG A 124 5.53 -18.23 4.99
CA ARG A 124 4.20 -17.86 5.51
C ARG A 124 4.29 -16.60 6.36
N LEU A 125 3.18 -15.87 6.48
CA LEU A 125 3.09 -14.79 7.45
C LEU A 125 2.96 -15.34 8.87
N MET A 126 4.01 -15.16 9.66
CA MET A 126 4.09 -15.51 11.08
C MET A 126 5.24 -14.72 11.70
N GLU A 127 5.06 -13.42 11.92
CA GLU A 127 6.03 -12.56 12.61
C GLU A 127 5.71 -12.54 14.10
N ASN A 128 6.67 -12.97 14.93
CA ASN A 128 6.59 -12.86 16.39
C ASN A 128 7.67 -11.91 16.87
N TYR A 129 7.25 -10.73 17.32
CA TYR A 129 8.08 -9.71 17.91
C TYR A 129 7.85 -9.73 19.42
N SER A 130 8.49 -10.67 20.12
CA SER A 130 8.20 -11.00 21.52
C SER A 130 6.72 -11.40 21.70
N ASP A 131 5.93 -10.67 22.51
CA ASP A 131 4.51 -10.96 22.74
C ASP A 131 3.57 -10.46 21.61
N ASN A 132 4.13 -9.74 20.63
CA ASN A 132 3.37 -9.15 19.52
C ASN A 132 3.46 -10.06 18.29
N VAL A 133 2.31 -10.37 17.70
CA VAL A 133 2.20 -11.37 16.64
C VAL A 133 1.45 -10.79 15.45
N LEU A 134 1.96 -11.03 14.25
CA LEU A 134 1.24 -10.89 12.99
C LEU A 134 1.31 -12.23 12.25
N GLU A 135 0.18 -12.87 12.01
CA GLU A 135 0.13 -14.17 11.34
C GLU A 135 -1.02 -14.28 10.34
N ARG A 136 -0.92 -15.26 9.43
CA ARG A 136 -2.03 -15.69 8.58
C ARG A 136 -2.31 -17.18 8.80
N ASN A 137 -3.35 -17.51 9.56
CA ASN A 137 -3.64 -18.87 10.01
C ASN A 137 -5.14 -19.22 9.92
N PRO A 138 -5.54 -20.34 9.26
CA PRO A 138 -4.69 -21.22 8.44
C PRO A 138 -4.15 -20.49 7.20
N ILE A 139 -3.26 -21.14 6.43
CA ILE A 139 -2.80 -20.60 5.14
C ILE A 139 -4.02 -20.23 4.28
N GLY A 140 -4.03 -19.01 3.74
CA GLY A 140 -5.17 -18.49 2.97
C GLY A 140 -6.31 -17.91 3.83
N GLY A 141 -6.25 -18.09 5.15
CA GLY A 141 -7.21 -17.61 6.13
C GLY A 141 -7.06 -16.12 6.45
N PRO A 142 -7.66 -15.67 7.58
CA PRO A 142 -7.59 -14.30 8.04
C PRO A 142 -6.16 -13.93 8.47
N TYR A 143 -5.87 -12.64 8.44
CA TYR A 143 -4.70 -12.06 9.07
C TYR A 143 -5.06 -11.80 10.54
N ASN A 144 -4.30 -12.34 11.48
CA ASN A 144 -4.48 -12.13 12.90
C ASN A 144 -3.33 -11.26 13.42
N VAL A 145 -3.68 -10.24 14.18
CA VAL A 145 -2.76 -9.34 14.85
C VAL A 145 -3.01 -9.44 16.35
N LYS A 146 -1.95 -9.62 17.13
CA LYS A 146 -1.96 -9.49 18.58
C LYS A 146 -0.88 -8.51 18.98
N ILE A 147 -1.26 -7.46 19.68
CA ILE A 147 -0.33 -6.45 20.20
C ILE A 147 -0.54 -6.36 21.71
N GLU A 148 0.55 -6.41 22.46
CA GLU A 148 0.58 -6.29 23.91
C GLU A 148 1.67 -5.29 24.31
N MET A 149 1.25 -4.16 24.87
CA MET A 149 2.07 -3.08 25.42
C MET A 149 1.46 -2.60 26.74
N ASP A 150 2.21 -1.84 27.54
CA ASP A 150 1.86 -1.54 28.93
C ASP A 150 0.45 -0.92 29.09
N ASP A 151 0.10 0.07 28.27
CA ASP A 151 -1.20 0.78 28.32
C ASP A 151 -2.09 0.54 27.10
N PHE A 152 -1.73 -0.44 26.26
CA PHE A 152 -2.45 -0.74 25.03
C PHE A 152 -2.31 -2.20 24.65
N SER A 153 -3.44 -2.85 24.37
CA SER A 153 -3.44 -4.12 23.67
C SER A 153 -4.53 -4.16 22.63
N ILE A 154 -4.28 -4.91 21.56
CA ILE A 154 -5.31 -5.19 20.56
C ILE A 154 -5.14 -6.61 20.02
N SER A 155 -6.22 -7.37 20.05
CA SER A 155 -6.36 -8.61 19.30
C SER A 155 -7.31 -8.34 18.14
N LEU A 156 -6.78 -8.37 16.91
CA LEU A 156 -7.48 -7.99 15.71
C LEU A 156 -7.45 -9.13 14.69
N LYS A 157 -8.59 -9.34 14.04
CA LYS A 157 -8.75 -10.25 12.92
C LYS A 157 -9.18 -9.48 11.69
N TYR A 158 -8.38 -9.56 10.64
CA TYR A 158 -8.68 -9.00 9.32
C TYR A 158 -9.04 -10.12 8.35
N ASN A 159 -10.26 -10.08 7.84
CA ASN A 159 -10.77 -11.03 6.86
C ASN A 159 -10.93 -10.34 5.50
N PRO A 160 -10.10 -10.67 4.49
CA PRO A 160 -10.18 -10.07 3.16
C PRO A 160 -11.60 -10.17 2.55
N LEU A 161 -12.12 -9.04 2.07
CA LEU A 161 -13.37 -8.97 1.30
C LEU A 161 -13.10 -8.81 -0.20
N LYS A 162 -11.89 -8.40 -0.56
CA LYS A 162 -11.38 -8.29 -1.93
C LYS A 162 -10.13 -9.14 -2.10
N LYS A 163 -9.82 -9.50 -3.34
CA LYS A 163 -8.58 -10.22 -3.67
C LYS A 163 -7.38 -9.30 -3.41
N PRO A 164 -6.22 -9.87 -3.03
CA PRO A 164 -4.96 -9.13 -3.07
C PRO A 164 -4.71 -8.59 -4.48
N VAL A 165 -4.25 -7.34 -4.55
CA VAL A 165 -3.88 -6.65 -5.77
C VAL A 165 -2.38 -6.40 -5.74
N ASP A 166 -1.69 -6.96 -6.72
CA ASP A 166 -0.29 -6.68 -7.01
C ASP A 166 -0.15 -5.25 -7.57
N ILE A 167 0.43 -4.36 -6.78
CA ILE A 167 0.61 -2.95 -7.15
C ILE A 167 1.81 -2.78 -8.08
N GLY A 168 2.80 -3.67 -7.99
CA GLY A 168 4.00 -3.58 -8.78
C GLY A 168 5.24 -3.21 -7.99
N GLN A 169 6.20 -2.59 -8.68
CA GLN A 169 7.38 -1.98 -8.08
C GLN A 169 7.12 -0.48 -7.89
N LEU A 170 7.39 0.00 -6.68
CA LEU A 170 7.47 1.41 -6.32
C LEU A 170 8.93 1.80 -6.26
N ALA A 171 9.35 2.78 -7.05
CA ALA A 171 10.71 3.29 -6.98
C ALA A 171 10.90 4.07 -5.66
N VAL A 172 11.95 3.73 -4.90
CA VAL A 172 12.24 4.30 -3.57
C VAL A 172 13.64 4.90 -3.47
N SER A 173 14.36 4.94 -4.60
CA SER A 173 15.54 5.75 -4.91
C SER A 173 15.80 5.68 -6.42
N ASP A 174 16.86 6.33 -6.91
CA ASP A 174 17.27 6.27 -8.32
C ASP A 174 17.54 4.84 -8.82
N GLU A 175 18.01 3.96 -7.94
CA GLU A 175 18.38 2.57 -8.27
C GLU A 175 17.61 1.52 -7.45
N GLY A 176 16.77 1.94 -6.50
CA GLY A 176 16.09 1.08 -5.53
C GLY A 176 14.58 0.99 -5.72
N PHE A 177 14.02 -0.17 -5.42
CA PHE A 177 12.59 -0.43 -5.55
C PHE A 177 12.02 -1.26 -4.40
N ASN A 178 10.76 -0.99 -4.10
CA ASN A 178 9.94 -1.82 -3.23
C ASN A 178 8.87 -2.54 -4.03
N ARG A 179 8.70 -3.84 -3.79
CA ARG A 179 7.56 -4.62 -4.24
C ARG A 179 6.39 -4.39 -3.28
N VAL A 180 5.18 -4.22 -3.83
CA VAL A 180 4.00 -3.93 -3.02
C VAL A 180 2.78 -4.70 -3.51
N TYR A 181 2.00 -5.24 -2.57
CA TYR A 181 0.61 -5.59 -2.80
C TYR A 181 -0.28 -5.06 -1.69
N ALA A 182 -1.57 -4.93 -2.00
CA ALA A 182 -2.56 -4.50 -1.04
C ALA A 182 -3.83 -5.33 -1.14
N ILE A 183 -4.56 -5.41 -0.03
CA ILE A 183 -5.93 -5.91 0.05
C ILE A 183 -6.81 -4.68 0.31
N PRO A 184 -7.51 -4.16 -0.72
CA PRO A 184 -8.18 -2.85 -0.63
C PRO A 184 -9.32 -2.79 0.38
N ARG A 185 -9.86 -3.94 0.79
CA ARG A 185 -10.93 -4.01 1.78
C ARG A 185 -10.97 -5.37 2.45
N GLY A 186 -11.06 -5.34 3.77
CA GLY A 186 -11.37 -6.50 4.60
C GLY A 186 -12.27 -6.12 5.76
N LYS A 187 -13.01 -7.10 6.27
CA LYS A 187 -13.75 -6.96 7.53
C LYS A 187 -12.76 -7.07 8.69
N VAL A 188 -12.88 -6.18 9.64
CA VAL A 188 -12.10 -6.16 10.88
C VAL A 188 -13.01 -6.52 12.04
N SER A 189 -12.55 -7.40 12.92
CA SER A 189 -13.12 -7.62 14.25
C SER A 189 -11.98 -7.56 15.26
N ALA A 190 -12.14 -6.82 16.35
CA ALA A 190 -11.07 -6.58 17.31
C ALA A 190 -11.56 -6.48 18.76
N GLN A 191 -10.69 -6.87 19.68
CA GLN A 191 -10.79 -6.53 21.10
C GLN A 191 -9.61 -5.63 21.44
N MET A 192 -9.87 -4.47 22.05
CA MET A 192 -8.84 -3.47 22.33
C MET A 192 -8.91 -3.01 23.78
N LEU A 193 -7.79 -3.07 24.50
CA LEU A 193 -7.62 -2.34 25.76
C LEU A 193 -6.98 -0.99 25.44
N TYR A 194 -7.67 0.10 25.74
CA TYR A 194 -7.20 1.45 25.47
C TYR A 194 -7.72 2.42 26.54
N ALA A 195 -6.81 3.27 27.06
CA ALA A 195 -7.12 4.21 28.14
C ALA A 195 -7.82 3.53 29.35
N GLY A 196 -7.36 2.34 29.72
CA GLY A 196 -7.87 1.55 30.85
C GLY A 196 -9.26 0.93 30.63
N LYS A 197 -9.77 0.90 29.39
CA LYS A 197 -11.07 0.32 29.05
C LYS A 197 -10.95 -0.70 27.94
N GLU A 198 -11.72 -1.77 28.05
CA GLU A 198 -11.86 -2.78 27.00
C GLU A 198 -12.98 -2.41 26.04
N TYR A 199 -12.74 -2.61 24.74
CA TYR A 199 -13.67 -2.37 23.66
C TYR A 199 -13.79 -3.61 22.78
N GLN A 200 -15.02 -3.95 22.40
CA GLN A 200 -15.31 -4.91 21.34
C GLN A 200 -15.71 -4.13 20.09
N LEU A 201 -15.02 -4.40 18.99
CA LEU A 201 -14.99 -3.51 17.83
C LEU A 201 -15.15 -4.32 16.54
N ASP A 202 -15.94 -3.80 15.61
CA ASP A 202 -16.07 -4.31 14.25
C ASP A 202 -15.88 -3.17 13.25
N GLY A 203 -15.47 -3.50 12.02
CA GLY A 203 -15.32 -2.48 11.00
C GLY A 203 -14.64 -2.97 9.73
N ILE A 204 -13.89 -2.08 9.10
CA ILE A 204 -13.20 -2.32 7.83
C ILE A 204 -11.77 -1.80 7.86
N GLY A 205 -10.95 -2.30 6.93
CA GLY A 205 -9.63 -1.72 6.71
C GLY A 205 -8.98 -2.07 5.38
N ILE A 206 -7.84 -1.45 5.14
CA ILE A 206 -6.88 -1.76 4.06
C ILE A 206 -5.67 -2.44 4.69
N PHE A 207 -5.23 -3.53 4.09
CA PHE A 207 -3.96 -4.17 4.40
C PHE A 207 -2.98 -3.93 3.25
N GLN A 208 -1.73 -3.64 3.56
CA GLN A 208 -0.64 -3.49 2.61
C GLN A 208 0.57 -4.25 3.11
N HIS A 209 1.32 -4.84 2.18
CA HIS A 209 2.65 -5.38 2.44
C HIS A 209 3.62 -4.84 1.39
N GLN A 210 4.74 -4.31 1.89
CA GLN A 210 5.78 -3.66 1.10
C GLN A 210 7.15 -4.19 1.52
N TRP A 211 8.00 -4.56 0.57
CA TRP A 211 9.36 -5.01 0.85
C TRP A 211 10.33 -4.67 -0.29
N GLY A 212 11.60 -4.52 0.03
CA GLY A 212 12.66 -4.26 -0.94
C GLY A 212 13.75 -3.39 -0.35
N ASP A 213 14.21 -2.41 -1.13
CA ASP A 213 15.25 -1.48 -0.74
C ASP A 213 14.80 -0.50 0.36
N LYS A 214 15.76 -0.04 1.16
CA LYS A 214 15.51 1.03 2.13
C LYS A 214 15.14 2.32 1.37
N PRO A 215 13.97 2.94 1.63
CA PRO A 215 13.62 4.18 0.98
C PRO A 215 14.61 5.30 1.31
N GLU A 216 15.03 6.04 0.29
CA GLU A 216 15.71 7.31 0.49
C GLU A 216 14.73 8.35 1.04
N GLN A 217 15.27 9.30 1.79
CA GLN A 217 14.45 10.30 2.46
C GLN A 217 13.61 11.13 1.48
N ASP A 218 14.16 11.43 0.30
CA ASP A 218 13.48 12.22 -0.73
C ASP A 218 12.48 11.39 -1.56
N ALA A 219 12.48 10.06 -1.38
CA ALA A 219 11.56 9.12 -2.02
C ALA A 219 10.49 8.60 -1.05
N LEU A 220 10.39 9.18 0.15
CA LEU A 220 9.27 8.92 1.06
C LEU A 220 7.95 9.26 0.36
N SER A 221 7.00 8.33 0.41
CA SER A 221 5.67 8.54 -0.14
C SER A 221 4.67 8.92 0.94
N ASP A 222 3.82 9.86 0.58
CA ASP A 222 2.51 10.05 1.16
C ASP A 222 1.64 8.84 0.81
N ILE A 223 0.99 8.24 1.81
CA ILE A 223 0.07 7.12 1.65
C ILE A 223 -1.34 7.57 2.00
N PHE A 224 -2.29 7.32 1.10
CA PHE A 224 -3.71 7.60 1.29
C PHE A 224 -4.51 6.31 1.17
N ALA A 225 -5.07 5.83 2.28
CA ALA A 225 -5.86 4.59 2.34
C ALA A 225 -7.34 4.94 2.55
N LEU A 226 -8.15 4.81 1.50
CA LEU A 226 -9.47 5.42 1.42
C LEU A 226 -10.56 4.38 1.15
N HIS A 227 -11.66 4.50 1.89
CA HIS A 227 -12.89 3.72 1.73
C HIS A 227 -14.05 4.64 1.39
N PHE A 228 -14.74 4.38 0.27
CA PHE A 228 -15.95 5.10 -0.11
C PHE A 228 -17.22 4.29 0.23
N ASN A 229 -18.33 5.01 0.37
CA ASN A 229 -19.63 4.46 0.76
C ASN A 229 -20.24 3.54 -0.31
N ASP A 230 -19.83 3.71 -1.57
CA ASP A 230 -20.24 2.85 -2.69
C ASP A 230 -19.33 1.61 -2.82
N THR A 231 -18.54 1.30 -1.79
CA THR A 231 -17.56 0.20 -1.72
C THR A 231 -16.41 0.28 -2.71
N THR A 232 -16.22 1.45 -3.33
CA THR A 232 -14.94 1.79 -3.97
C THR A 232 -13.87 1.97 -2.89
N ASP A 233 -12.69 1.42 -3.14
CA ASP A 233 -11.51 1.59 -2.28
C ASP A 233 -10.37 2.17 -3.11
N VAL A 234 -9.63 3.09 -2.51
CA VAL A 234 -8.51 3.76 -3.18
C VAL A 234 -7.30 3.74 -2.28
N LEU A 235 -6.16 3.30 -2.81
CA LEU A 235 -4.85 3.41 -2.17
C LEU A 235 -3.94 4.23 -3.06
N ILE A 236 -3.36 5.30 -2.51
CA ILE A 236 -2.49 6.23 -3.26
C ILE A 236 -1.12 6.26 -2.59
N TYR A 237 -0.07 6.11 -3.38
CA TYR A 237 1.29 6.50 -3.07
C TYR A 237 1.59 7.77 -3.85
N HIS A 238 2.08 8.79 -3.17
CA HIS A 238 2.41 10.05 -3.80
C HIS A 238 3.72 10.62 -3.24
N SER A 239 4.57 11.15 -4.10
CA SER A 239 5.69 12.00 -3.70
C SER A 239 5.78 13.19 -4.65
N GLY A 240 5.94 14.38 -4.06
CA GLY A 240 6.19 15.61 -4.83
C GLY A 240 7.63 15.72 -5.31
N THR A 241 8.57 15.08 -4.61
CA THR A 241 10.01 15.09 -4.88
C THR A 241 10.45 13.91 -5.74
N PHE A 242 9.69 12.81 -5.75
CA PHE A 242 10.02 11.59 -6.48
C PHE A 242 8.80 11.05 -7.27
N PRO A 243 8.41 11.69 -8.39
CA PRO A 243 7.15 11.40 -9.09
C PRO A 243 6.99 9.97 -9.60
N GLU A 244 8.09 9.22 -9.75
CA GLU A 244 8.14 7.82 -10.18
C GLU A 244 7.37 6.89 -9.24
N ILE A 245 7.20 7.27 -7.95
CA ILE A 245 6.41 6.50 -6.99
C ILE A 245 4.90 6.65 -7.19
N ASN A 246 4.46 7.72 -7.87
CA ASN A 246 3.06 8.13 -7.92
C ASN A 246 2.18 7.03 -8.51
N THR A 247 1.40 6.39 -7.64
CA THR A 247 0.59 5.22 -7.99
C THR A 247 -0.74 5.26 -7.24
N MET A 248 -1.84 5.10 -7.97
CA MET A 248 -3.18 5.05 -7.42
C MET A 248 -3.86 3.74 -7.81
N LEU A 249 -4.11 2.89 -6.82
CA LEU A 249 -4.97 1.72 -6.94
C LEU A 249 -6.42 2.14 -6.70
N LEU A 250 -7.32 1.85 -7.64
CA LEU A 250 -8.75 1.90 -7.45
C LEU A 250 -9.34 0.50 -7.54
N SER A 251 -10.16 0.12 -6.58
CA SER A 251 -10.92 -1.13 -6.63
C SER A 251 -12.40 -0.87 -6.43
N ASP A 252 -13.23 -1.30 -7.38
CA ASP A 252 -14.68 -1.08 -7.36
C ASP A 252 -15.43 -2.06 -6.47
N SER A 253 -16.76 -1.93 -6.40
CA SER A 253 -17.65 -2.78 -5.61
C SER A 253 -17.62 -4.26 -5.99
N ASN A 254 -17.26 -4.59 -7.23
CA ASN A 254 -17.16 -5.96 -7.72
C ASN A 254 -15.77 -6.58 -7.47
N GLY A 255 -14.83 -5.78 -6.95
CA GLY A 255 -13.44 -6.19 -6.76
C GLY A 255 -12.59 -6.11 -8.02
N GLU A 256 -13.12 -5.56 -9.12
CA GLU A 256 -12.31 -5.19 -10.27
C GLU A 256 -11.44 -3.99 -9.89
N TYR A 257 -10.24 -3.91 -10.46
CA TYR A 257 -9.29 -2.87 -10.09
C TYR A 257 -8.58 -2.24 -11.28
N ARG A 258 -8.07 -1.03 -11.05
CA ARG A 258 -7.23 -0.27 -11.98
C ARG A 258 -6.09 0.36 -11.21
N ILE A 259 -4.92 0.40 -11.83
CA ILE A 259 -3.75 1.12 -11.31
C ILE A 259 -3.48 2.29 -12.24
N LEU A 260 -3.37 3.49 -11.67
CA LEU A 260 -3.04 4.72 -12.39
C LEU A 260 -1.68 5.23 -11.92
N HIS A 261 -0.77 5.44 -12.86
CA HIS A 261 0.54 6.09 -12.60
C HIS A 261 0.56 7.56 -13.03
N LYS A 262 -0.56 8.07 -13.56
CA LYS A 262 -0.72 9.45 -13.98
C LYS A 262 -1.98 10.00 -13.33
N PHE A 263 -1.83 11.03 -12.53
CA PHE A 263 -2.90 11.80 -11.91
C PHE A 263 -2.31 13.13 -11.44
N THR A 264 -3.15 14.12 -11.16
CA THR A 264 -2.68 15.34 -10.50
C THR A 264 -2.98 15.26 -9.01
N ALA A 265 -2.10 15.86 -8.21
CA ALA A 265 -2.22 15.96 -6.77
C ALA A 265 -1.90 17.39 -6.36
N ASN A 266 -2.79 18.01 -5.59
CA ASN A 266 -2.57 19.34 -5.00
C ASN A 266 -2.98 19.30 -3.53
N ALA A 267 -2.30 20.08 -2.70
CA ALA A 267 -2.65 20.27 -1.31
C ALA A 267 -2.94 21.76 -1.09
N ASP A 268 -4.04 22.07 -0.41
CA ASP A 268 -4.48 23.44 -0.18
C ASP A 268 -3.87 24.04 1.10
N THR A 269 -3.44 23.18 2.03
CA THR A 269 -2.97 23.60 3.36
C THR A 269 -1.56 23.04 3.63
N ILE A 270 -0.70 23.86 4.24
CA ILE A 270 0.59 23.42 4.81
C ILE A 270 0.55 23.69 6.32
N LEU A 271 0.76 22.65 7.12
CA LEU A 271 0.87 22.71 8.57
C LEU A 271 2.35 22.64 8.98
N SER A 272 2.79 23.56 9.81
CA SER A 272 4.09 23.46 10.50
C SER A 272 3.89 22.99 11.93
N VAL A 273 4.69 22.01 12.37
CA VAL A 273 4.67 21.52 13.75
C VAL A 273 5.88 22.09 14.49
N GLU A 274 5.65 22.78 15.60
CA GLU A 274 6.73 23.47 16.33
C GLU A 274 7.79 22.50 16.89
N LEU A 275 7.39 21.26 17.23
CA LEU A 275 8.26 20.27 17.87
C LEU A 275 9.40 19.83 16.96
N SER A 276 9.08 19.45 15.72
CA SER A 276 10.05 19.01 14.71
C SER A 276 10.47 20.12 13.75
N ASN A 277 9.71 21.21 13.70
CA ASN A 277 9.78 22.25 12.67
C ASN A 277 9.51 21.72 11.25
N ASP A 278 8.92 20.52 11.13
CA ASP A 278 8.55 19.90 9.87
C ASP A 278 7.26 20.51 9.30
N LYS A 279 7.12 20.40 7.98
CA LYS A 279 5.95 20.87 7.22
C LYS A 279 5.21 19.70 6.60
N PHE A 280 3.90 19.67 6.81
CA PHE A 280 3.02 18.64 6.29
C PHE A 280 1.92 19.23 5.43
N LYS A 281 1.70 18.64 4.26
CA LYS A 281 0.62 19.01 3.33
C LYS A 281 -0.70 18.36 3.74
N LEU A 282 -1.75 19.15 3.81
CA LEU A 282 -3.11 18.74 4.18
C LEU A 282 -4.12 19.25 3.13
N ASP A 283 -5.37 18.82 3.25
CA ASP A 283 -6.46 19.19 2.33
C ASP A 283 -6.12 18.87 0.87
N TRP A 284 -6.03 17.58 0.58
CA TRP A 284 -5.56 17.08 -0.70
C TRP A 284 -6.68 16.96 -1.73
N GLN A 285 -6.35 17.27 -2.98
CA GLN A 285 -7.18 17.05 -4.15
C GLN A 285 -6.41 16.23 -5.19
N PHE A 286 -6.97 15.08 -5.54
CA PHE A 286 -6.49 14.22 -6.62
C PHE A 286 -7.43 14.27 -7.83
N ARG A 287 -6.88 14.31 -9.05
CA ARG A 287 -7.67 14.20 -10.28
C ARG A 287 -7.10 13.11 -11.18
N SER A 288 -7.98 12.24 -11.66
CA SER A 288 -7.62 11.21 -12.63
C SER A 288 -7.27 11.81 -13.99
N PRO A 289 -6.61 11.05 -14.88
CA PRO A 289 -6.49 11.42 -16.29
C PRO A 289 -7.87 11.71 -16.90
N GLU A 290 -7.91 12.65 -17.84
CA GLU A 290 -9.11 13.05 -18.58
C GLU A 290 -10.28 13.49 -17.68
N ASN A 291 -10.03 13.82 -16.41
CA ASN A 291 -11.03 14.22 -15.42
C ASN A 291 -12.18 13.20 -15.25
N GLN A 292 -11.86 11.89 -15.31
CA GLN A 292 -12.84 10.82 -15.04
C GLN A 292 -13.37 10.87 -13.60
N PHE A 293 -12.56 11.28 -12.64
CA PHE A 293 -12.97 11.57 -11.27
C PHE A 293 -12.04 12.56 -10.57
N GLU A 294 -12.55 13.13 -9.48
CA GLU A 294 -11.83 13.98 -8.54
C GLU A 294 -12.05 13.47 -7.12
N ILE A 295 -11.00 13.34 -6.33
CA ILE A 295 -11.06 12.97 -4.91
C ILE A 295 -10.60 14.16 -4.08
N LYS A 296 -11.39 14.55 -3.09
CA LYS A 296 -11.02 15.53 -2.06
C LYS A 296 -10.87 14.83 -0.72
N ILE A 297 -9.84 15.21 0.03
CA ILE A 297 -9.46 14.60 1.30
C ILE A 297 -9.23 15.70 2.32
N SER A 298 -9.96 15.68 3.43
CA SER A 298 -9.78 16.64 4.52
C SER A 298 -9.64 15.92 5.86
N PRO A 299 -8.78 16.40 6.77
CA PRO A 299 -8.67 15.84 8.12
C PRO A 299 -10.02 15.81 8.83
N SER A 300 -10.31 14.72 9.54
CA SER A 300 -11.53 14.64 10.36
C SER A 300 -11.43 15.53 11.59
N PHE A 301 -10.22 15.70 12.09
CA PHE A 301 -9.76 16.54 13.19
C PHE A 301 -8.24 16.69 13.06
N LYS A 302 -7.60 17.45 13.95
CA LYS A 302 -6.14 17.66 13.92
C LYS A 302 -5.44 16.30 14.05
N GLY A 303 -4.67 15.92 13.04
CA GLY A 303 -3.80 14.73 13.05
C GLY A 303 -2.71 14.79 14.11
N GLN A 304 -1.84 13.78 14.11
CA GLN A 304 -0.69 13.70 14.99
C GLN A 304 0.58 13.46 14.17
N GLU A 305 1.65 14.13 14.58
CA GLU A 305 3.00 13.78 14.16
C GLU A 305 3.46 12.52 14.90
N ILE A 306 3.98 11.56 14.14
CA ILE A 306 4.51 10.30 14.63
C ILE A 306 5.95 10.16 14.15
N GLU A 307 6.81 9.59 14.99
CA GLU A 307 8.20 9.34 14.65
C GLU A 307 8.41 7.84 14.47
N MET A 308 8.81 7.43 13.26
CA MET A 308 9.11 6.04 12.95
C MET A 308 10.49 5.95 12.30
N LEU A 309 11.39 5.17 12.91
CA LEU A 309 12.77 4.98 12.42
C LEU A 309 13.57 6.29 12.28
N GLY A 310 13.30 7.29 13.12
CA GLY A 310 13.95 8.61 13.06
C GLY A 310 13.43 9.50 11.92
N LEU A 311 12.28 9.17 11.35
CA LEU A 311 11.58 9.96 10.34
C LEU A 311 10.23 10.41 10.89
N SER A 312 9.93 11.69 10.72
CA SER A 312 8.64 12.28 11.10
C SER A 312 7.60 12.05 10.00
N TYR A 313 6.41 11.66 10.42
CA TYR A 313 5.25 11.52 9.55
C TYR A 313 4.03 12.16 10.19
N TRP A 314 3.14 12.68 9.36
CA TRP A 314 1.84 13.16 9.82
C TRP A 314 0.77 12.12 9.53
N LEU A 315 0.17 11.59 10.59
CA LEU A 315 -0.93 10.65 10.49
C LEU A 315 -2.25 11.34 10.81
N SER A 316 -3.21 11.23 9.88
CA SER A 316 -4.56 11.75 10.08
C SER A 316 -5.61 10.81 9.52
N ARG A 317 -6.62 10.54 10.33
CA ARG A 317 -7.91 10.07 9.85
C ARG A 317 -8.60 11.18 9.07
N CYS A 318 -9.17 10.87 7.91
CA CYS A 318 -9.76 11.85 6.99
C CYS A 318 -11.21 11.51 6.60
N LYS A 319 -11.92 12.53 6.15
CA LYS A 319 -13.15 12.42 5.37
C LYS A 319 -12.78 12.57 3.90
N VAL A 320 -13.43 11.79 3.05
CA VAL A 320 -13.19 11.86 1.60
C VAL A 320 -14.48 12.02 0.82
N VAL A 321 -14.37 12.68 -0.32
CA VAL A 321 -15.45 12.82 -1.30
C VAL A 321 -14.87 12.56 -2.68
N MET A 322 -15.48 11.64 -3.42
CA MET A 322 -15.17 11.41 -4.83
C MET A 322 -16.31 11.92 -5.71
N LYS A 323 -15.98 12.76 -6.68
CA LYS A 323 -16.89 13.20 -7.74
C LYS A 323 -16.50 12.52 -9.05
N LYS A 324 -17.39 11.71 -9.61
CA LYS A 324 -17.21 11.01 -10.89
C LYS A 324 -17.64 11.91 -12.06
N ARG A 325 -17.12 11.66 -13.26
CA ARG A 325 -17.48 12.40 -14.49
C ARG A 325 -18.96 12.33 -14.83
N SER A 326 -19.65 11.26 -14.42
CA SER A 326 -21.11 11.13 -14.53
C SER A 326 -21.89 12.19 -13.73
N GLY A 327 -21.23 12.93 -12.83
CA GLY A 327 -21.86 13.84 -11.87
C GLY A 327 -22.19 13.17 -10.53
N GLU A 328 -22.13 11.84 -10.45
CA GLU A 328 -22.30 11.08 -9.21
C GLU A 328 -21.21 11.46 -8.21
N THR A 329 -21.59 11.57 -6.94
CA THR A 329 -20.67 11.89 -5.84
C THR A 329 -20.87 10.88 -4.72
N THR A 330 -19.77 10.37 -4.17
CA THR A 330 -19.77 9.45 -3.04
C THR A 330 -18.85 9.96 -1.94
N GLY A 331 -19.31 9.87 -0.70
CA GLY A 331 -18.51 10.20 0.49
C GLY A 331 -17.75 8.98 0.99
N GLY A 332 -16.89 9.19 1.98
CA GLY A 332 -16.12 8.12 2.58
C GLY A 332 -15.24 8.58 3.73
N ILE A 333 -14.40 7.65 4.16
CA ILE A 333 -13.45 7.78 5.25
C ILE A 333 -12.10 7.23 4.83
N GLY A 334 -11.03 7.66 5.47
CA GLY A 334 -9.73 7.08 5.20
C GLY A 334 -8.67 7.49 6.19
N TYR A 335 -7.44 7.13 5.85
CA TYR A 335 -6.21 7.58 6.47
C TYR A 335 -5.33 8.30 5.47
N VAL A 336 -4.57 9.23 6.02
CA VAL A 336 -3.45 9.86 5.36
C VAL A 336 -2.23 9.69 6.26
N TYR A 337 -1.13 9.23 5.67
CA TYR A 337 0.19 9.12 6.26
C TYR A 337 1.12 9.94 5.37
N ILE A 338 1.47 11.14 5.79
CA ILE A 338 2.23 12.13 5.00
C ILE A 338 3.68 12.11 5.45
N GLY A 339 4.58 11.93 4.48
CA GLY A 339 6.01 12.16 4.73
C GLY A 339 6.27 13.65 4.91
N PHE A 340 7.25 14.01 5.73
CA PHE A 340 7.65 15.41 5.83
C PHE A 340 8.22 15.90 4.49
N ASP A 341 7.95 17.16 4.12
CA ASP A 341 8.48 17.78 2.92
C ASP A 341 9.72 18.61 3.27
N LYS A 342 10.85 18.41 2.57
CA LYS A 342 12.02 19.27 2.77
C LYS A 342 11.71 20.68 2.24
N PRO A 343 12.15 21.74 2.94
CA PRO A 343 11.99 23.12 2.46
C PRO A 343 12.77 23.42 1.18
#